data_AF-A0A369CKF4-F1
#
_entry.id   AF-A0A369CKF4-F1
#
_cell.length_a   1.000
_cell.length_b   1.000
_cell.length_c   1.000
_cell.angle_alpha   90.00
_cell.angle_beta   90.00
_cell.angle_gamma   90.00
#
_symmetry.space_group_name_H-M   'P 1'
#
loop_
_entity.id
_entity.type
_entity.pdbx_description
1 polymer ?
#
loop_
_entity_poly.entity_id
_entity_poly.type
_entity_poly.pdbx_seq_one_letter_code
_entity_poly.pdbx_strand_id
1 'polypeptide(L)'
;MGVQLHRRQFLRGDFRSRNHPRRPPWSRPESEFTHLCDRCGHCISRCESRILVSGSGGFPELDFRHGECTFCAACLEACHSGALRRAPATGSRPARPWHAVVSIGADCIARRGVECRVCGEQCGERVLRFRLRAGGVALPEVGAAPCSGCGACVAPCPTGAVEVTLTPLDEHPSQEVISS
;
A
#
# COMPACT_ATOMS: atom_id res chain seq x y z
N MET A 1 -31.54 -26.36 -7.39
CA MET A 1 -30.16 -26.77 -7.06
C MET A 1 -29.35 -25.49 -6.91
N GLY A 2 -29.20 -24.85 -5.75
CA GLY A 2 -28.68 -25.39 -4.49
C GLY A 2 -27.19 -25.00 -4.37
N VAL A 3 -26.87 -23.70 -4.39
CA VAL A 3 -25.48 -23.23 -4.23
C VAL A 3 -25.05 -23.53 -2.79
N GLN A 4 -24.16 -24.50 -2.62
CA GLN A 4 -23.54 -24.76 -1.33
C GLN A 4 -22.55 -23.64 -1.00
N LEU A 5 -23.06 -22.57 -0.41
CA LEU A 5 -22.25 -21.52 0.20
C LEU A 5 -21.61 -22.08 1.46
N HIS A 6 -20.28 -22.16 1.46
CA HIS A 6 -19.49 -22.60 2.59
C HIS A 6 -19.79 -21.69 3.79
N ARG A 7 -20.45 -22.27 4.80
CA ARG A 7 -20.99 -21.63 6.03
C ARG A 7 -20.00 -20.74 6.80
N ARG A 8 -18.70 -20.81 6.46
CA ARG A 8 -17.62 -20.01 7.05
C ARG A 8 -17.48 -18.59 6.48
N GLN A 9 -18.05 -18.31 5.32
CA GLN A 9 -17.92 -16.99 4.66
C GLN A 9 -18.88 -15.93 5.20
N PHE A 10 -19.99 -16.34 5.84
CA PHE A 10 -21.02 -15.43 6.32
C PHE A 10 -20.70 -14.77 7.68
N LEU A 11 -19.78 -15.34 8.47
CA LEU A 11 -19.45 -14.84 9.82
C LEU A 11 -18.39 -13.71 9.83
N ARG A 12 -17.85 -13.29 8.68
CA ARG A 12 -16.80 -12.27 8.62
C ARG A 12 -17.25 -10.88 8.18
N GLY A 13 -18.50 -10.68 7.74
CA GLY A 13 -18.99 -9.34 7.39
C GLY A 13 -18.21 -8.61 6.28
N ASP A 14 -17.27 -9.26 5.60
CA ASP A 14 -16.45 -8.68 4.56
C ASP A 14 -17.08 -8.89 3.18
N PHE A 15 -18.16 -8.15 2.91
CA PHE A 15 -18.73 -8.03 1.57
C PHE A 15 -18.26 -6.78 0.82
N ARG A 16 -17.26 -6.04 1.34
CA ARG A 16 -16.79 -4.79 0.73
C ARG A 16 -15.29 -4.56 0.92
N SER A 17 -14.51 -5.26 0.11
CA SER A 17 -13.42 -4.71 -0.70
C SER A 17 -12.63 -5.88 -1.28
N ARG A 18 -12.41 -5.88 -2.59
CA ARG A 18 -11.31 -6.63 -3.21
C ARG A 18 -10.00 -5.96 -2.78
N ASN A 19 -9.74 -5.91 -1.46
CA ASN A 19 -8.57 -5.26 -0.92
C ASN A 19 -7.42 -6.23 -1.17
N HIS A 20 -6.70 -5.99 -2.27
CA HIS A 20 -5.50 -6.74 -2.54
C HIS A 20 -4.60 -6.63 -1.31
N PRO A 21 -4.15 -7.75 -0.74
CA PRO A 21 -3.29 -7.73 0.43
C PRO A 21 -2.05 -6.89 0.09
N ARG A 22 -1.71 -5.92 0.95
CA ARG A 22 -0.54 -5.08 0.72
C ARG A 22 0.71 -5.91 0.97
N ARG A 23 1.26 -6.51 -0.08
CA ARG A 23 2.44 -7.39 0.03
C ARG A 23 3.73 -6.60 0.28
N PRO A 24 4.79 -7.22 0.84
CA PRO A 24 6.08 -6.57 1.04
C PRO A 24 6.68 -5.99 -0.26
N PRO A 25 7.67 -5.09 -0.17
CA PRO A 25 8.36 -4.54 -1.33
C PRO A 25 8.93 -5.61 -2.25
N TRP A 26 8.83 -5.40 -3.57
CA TRP A 26 9.31 -6.32 -4.61
C TRP A 26 8.66 -7.72 -4.54
N SER A 27 7.44 -7.82 -4.03
CA SER A 27 6.69 -9.07 -4.08
C SER A 27 6.43 -9.48 -5.53
N ARG A 28 6.54 -10.78 -5.78
CA ARG A 28 6.04 -11.39 -7.02
C ARG A 28 4.52 -11.15 -7.15
N PRO A 29 3.93 -11.31 -8.35
CA PRO A 29 2.48 -11.32 -8.52
C PRO A 29 1.79 -12.25 -7.51
N GLU A 30 0.58 -11.92 -7.08
CA GLU A 30 -0.09 -12.57 -5.94
C GLU A 30 -0.15 -14.11 -6.05
N SER A 31 -0.40 -14.64 -7.25
CA SER A 31 -0.44 -16.08 -7.51
C SER A 31 0.92 -16.76 -7.30
N GLU A 32 2.00 -16.14 -7.76
CA GLU A 32 3.36 -16.63 -7.55
C GLU A 32 3.81 -16.43 -6.10
N PHE A 33 3.50 -15.28 -5.52
CA PHE A 33 3.86 -14.94 -4.15
C PHE A 33 3.29 -15.96 -3.16
N THR A 34 2.00 -16.28 -3.28
CA THR A 34 1.33 -17.24 -2.38
C THR A 34 1.83 -18.68 -2.57
N HIS A 35 2.33 -19.02 -3.75
CA HIS A 35 2.95 -20.32 -4.04
C HIS A 35 4.39 -20.41 -3.51
N LEU A 36 5.17 -19.34 -3.62
CA LEU A 36 6.59 -19.30 -3.24
C LEU A 36 6.81 -18.95 -1.76
N CYS A 37 5.92 -18.18 -1.14
CA CYS A 37 6.10 -17.77 0.25
C CYS A 37 5.78 -18.93 1.20
N ASP A 38 6.82 -19.41 1.89
CA ASP A 38 6.73 -20.46 2.90
C ASP A 38 6.25 -19.97 4.27
N ARG A 39 5.99 -18.67 4.41
CA ARG A 39 5.49 -18.02 5.64
C ARG A 39 6.45 -18.15 6.83
N CYS A 40 7.76 -18.27 6.58
CA CYS A 40 8.78 -18.33 7.63
C CYS A 40 8.84 -17.08 8.53
N GLY A 41 8.34 -15.93 8.07
CA GLY A 41 8.32 -14.68 8.86
C GLY A 41 9.65 -13.93 8.94
N HIS A 42 10.72 -14.40 8.28
CA HIS A 42 12.03 -13.74 8.33
C HIS A 42 11.99 -12.28 7.84
N CYS A 43 11.21 -12.00 6.78
CA CYS A 43 11.02 -10.64 6.27
C CYS A 43 10.37 -9.70 7.31
N ILE A 44 9.46 -10.21 8.14
CA ILE A 44 8.82 -9.48 9.24
C ILE A 44 9.88 -9.17 10.31
N SER A 45 10.66 -10.17 10.74
CA SER A 45 11.68 -9.98 11.79
C SER A 45 12.80 -9.00 11.41
N ARG A 46 13.10 -8.87 10.11
CA ARG A 46 14.16 -7.99 9.59
C ARG A 46 13.65 -6.59 9.25
N CYS A 47 12.36 -6.34 9.37
CA CYS A 47 11.78 -5.03 9.10
C CYS A 47 12.01 -4.07 10.27
N GLU A 48 13.05 -3.24 10.19
CA GLU A 48 13.42 -2.28 11.23
C GLU A 48 12.30 -1.27 11.54
N SER A 49 11.56 -0.83 10.52
CA SER A 49 10.41 0.08 10.68
C SER A 49 9.14 -0.62 11.19
N ARG A 50 9.16 -1.95 11.35
CA ARG A 50 8.08 -2.78 11.92
C ARG A 50 6.72 -2.62 11.22
N ILE A 51 6.74 -2.29 9.94
CA ILE A 51 5.52 -2.14 9.12
C ILE A 51 5.05 -3.47 8.52
N LEU A 52 5.89 -4.52 8.55
CA LEU A 52 5.50 -5.84 8.08
C LEU A 52 4.91 -6.64 9.24
N VAL A 53 3.69 -7.14 9.05
CA VAL A 53 2.94 -7.93 10.03
C VAL A 53 2.52 -9.26 9.43
N SER A 54 2.21 -10.25 10.28
CA SER A 54 1.59 -11.49 9.82
C SER A 54 0.10 -11.21 9.57
N GLY A 55 -0.29 -11.24 8.30
CA GLY A 55 -1.64 -10.97 7.86
C GLY A 55 -2.47 -12.23 7.67
N SER A 56 -3.41 -12.15 6.74
CA SER A 56 -4.32 -13.24 6.42
C SER A 56 -3.57 -14.49 5.94
N GLY A 57 -3.94 -15.66 6.47
CA GLY A 57 -3.31 -16.93 6.09
C GLY A 57 -1.84 -17.10 6.49
N GLY A 58 -1.31 -16.21 7.35
CA GLY A 58 0.07 -16.22 7.81
C GLY A 58 1.07 -15.56 6.85
N PHE A 59 0.59 -15.00 5.74
CA PHE A 59 1.45 -14.28 4.80
C PHE A 59 1.84 -12.90 5.33
N PRO A 60 3.04 -12.39 5.02
CA PRO A 60 3.44 -11.05 5.42
C PRO A 60 2.62 -10.00 4.67
N GLU A 61 2.17 -8.98 5.39
CA GLU A 61 1.40 -7.84 4.88
C GLU A 61 1.94 -6.52 5.44
N LEU A 62 1.82 -5.43 4.68
CA LEU A 62 2.21 -4.08 5.07
C LEU A 62 1.08 -3.38 5.82
N ASP A 63 1.47 -2.77 6.93
CA ASP A 63 0.64 -1.91 7.76
C ASP A 63 1.34 -0.57 8.03
N PHE A 64 0.99 0.43 7.20
CA PHE A 64 1.52 1.79 7.31
C PHE A 64 1.03 2.56 8.53
N ARG A 65 0.22 1.96 9.41
CA ARG A 65 -0.11 2.55 10.72
C ARG A 65 1.08 2.47 11.68
N HIS A 66 2.02 1.56 11.47
CA HIS A 66 3.20 1.40 12.32
C HIS A 66 4.38 2.29 11.89
N GLY A 67 4.35 2.85 10.68
CA GLY A 67 5.44 3.65 10.14
C GLY A 67 5.48 3.59 8.61
N GLU A 68 6.69 3.73 8.06
CA GLU A 68 6.92 3.79 6.62
C GLU A 68 7.92 2.73 6.12
N CYS A 69 7.88 2.48 4.82
CA CYS A 69 8.91 1.70 4.14
C CYS A 69 10.05 2.64 3.72
N THR A 70 11.24 2.41 4.28
CA THR A 70 12.48 3.14 3.92
C THR A 70 13.17 2.54 2.70
N PHE A 71 12.60 1.49 2.10
CA PHE A 71 13.18 0.74 0.98
C PHE A 71 14.59 0.18 1.25
N CYS A 72 14.91 -0.13 2.52
CA CYS A 72 16.22 -0.67 2.94
C CYS A 72 16.56 -2.06 2.39
N ALA A 73 15.59 -2.76 1.78
CA ALA A 73 15.73 -4.11 1.21
C ALA A 73 16.05 -5.26 2.19
N ALA A 74 16.09 -5.02 3.51
CA ALA A 74 16.29 -6.08 4.50
C ALA A 74 15.26 -7.23 4.39
N CYS A 75 13.99 -6.91 4.06
CA CYS A 75 12.96 -7.94 3.85
C CYS A 75 13.22 -8.80 2.61
N LEU A 76 13.75 -8.20 1.54
CA LEU A 76 14.13 -8.88 0.29
C LEU A 76 15.31 -9.83 0.54
N GLU A 77 16.35 -9.34 1.21
CA GLU A 77 17.55 -10.12 1.53
C GLU A 77 17.25 -11.30 2.46
N ALA A 78 16.28 -11.16 3.35
CA ALA A 78 15.82 -12.22 4.23
C ALA A 78 14.97 -13.30 3.52
N CYS A 79 14.48 -13.04 2.31
CA CYS A 79 13.57 -13.93 1.59
C CYS A 79 14.35 -14.99 0.80
N HIS A 80 14.53 -16.17 1.40
CA HIS A 80 15.20 -17.29 0.73
C HIS A 80 14.29 -18.07 -0.25
N SER A 81 12.96 -17.96 -0.11
CA SER A 81 12.01 -18.71 -0.94
C SER A 81 11.79 -18.10 -2.34
N GLY A 82 12.33 -16.90 -2.59
CA GLY A 82 12.18 -16.19 -3.86
C GLY A 82 10.82 -15.52 -4.06
N ALA A 83 9.96 -15.48 -3.02
CA ALA A 83 8.68 -14.76 -3.07
C ALA A 83 8.84 -13.24 -3.22
N LEU A 84 9.99 -12.69 -2.83
CA LEU A 84 10.40 -11.32 -3.08
C LEU A 84 11.56 -11.31 -4.08
N ARG A 85 11.47 -10.48 -5.13
CA ARG A 85 12.49 -10.41 -6.17
C ARG A 85 12.53 -9.02 -6.81
N ARG A 86 13.71 -8.39 -6.85
CA ARG A 86 13.90 -7.16 -7.64
C ARG A 86 13.67 -7.48 -9.12
N ALA A 87 12.77 -6.74 -9.76
CA ALA A 87 12.67 -6.76 -11.21
C ALA A 87 14.01 -6.29 -11.81
N PRO A 88 14.36 -6.75 -13.02
CA PRO A 88 15.53 -6.23 -13.72
C PRO A 88 15.40 -4.71 -13.86
N ALA A 89 16.47 -3.96 -13.59
CA ALA A 89 16.47 -2.52 -13.84
C ALA A 89 16.32 -2.27 -15.35
N THR A 90 15.31 -1.51 -15.76
CA THR A 90 15.14 -1.08 -17.14
C THR A 90 15.85 0.27 -17.31
N GLY A 91 17.01 0.25 -17.98
CA GLY A 91 17.86 1.44 -18.14
C GLY A 91 18.49 1.91 -16.82
N SER A 92 18.59 3.22 -16.63
CA SER A 92 19.32 3.83 -15.51
C SER A 92 18.51 4.02 -14.22
N ARG A 93 17.26 3.51 -14.15
CA ARG A 93 16.39 3.67 -12.98
C ARG A 93 16.28 2.36 -12.19
N PRO A 94 16.41 2.39 -10.86
CA PRO A 94 16.19 1.20 -10.04
C PRO A 94 14.74 0.72 -10.20
N ALA A 95 14.56 -0.61 -10.17
CA ALA A 95 13.24 -1.22 -10.23
C ALA A 95 12.38 -0.74 -9.04
N ARG A 96 11.19 -0.22 -9.36
CA ARG A 96 10.22 0.17 -8.33
C ARG A 96 9.79 -1.07 -7.53
N PRO A 97 9.42 -0.90 -6.25
CA PRO A 97 8.93 -2.02 -5.44
C PRO A 97 7.49 -2.44 -5.81
N TRP A 98 6.72 -1.52 -6.39
CA TRP A 98 5.31 -1.66 -6.78
C TRP A 98 4.86 -0.40 -7.56
N HIS A 99 3.64 -0.44 -8.11
CA HIS A 99 2.87 0.76 -8.43
C HIS A 99 2.17 1.27 -7.17
N ALA A 100 2.13 2.59 -6.98
CA ALA A 100 1.51 3.20 -5.83
C ALA A 100 0.69 4.43 -6.20
N VAL A 101 -0.49 4.55 -5.58
CA VAL A 101 -1.35 5.73 -5.67
C VAL A 101 -1.70 6.16 -4.25
N VAL A 102 -1.65 7.48 -4.01
CA VAL A 102 -2.08 8.08 -2.74
C VAL A 102 -3.41 8.80 -2.94
N SER A 103 -4.32 8.64 -1.99
CA SER A 103 -5.63 9.29 -2.00
C SER A 103 -5.90 9.99 -0.66
N ILE A 104 -6.82 10.96 -0.70
CA ILE A 104 -7.25 11.73 0.47
C ILE A 104 -8.77 11.68 0.57
N GLY A 105 -9.26 11.01 1.60
CA GLY A 105 -10.67 10.77 1.90
C GLY A 105 -11.41 12.01 2.40
N ALA A 106 -12.72 11.83 2.57
CA ALA A 106 -13.64 12.89 3.01
C ALA A 106 -13.44 13.31 4.48
N ASP A 107 -12.85 12.45 5.31
CA ASP A 107 -12.57 12.71 6.73
C ASP A 107 -11.33 13.58 6.97
N CYS A 108 -10.72 14.13 5.93
CA CYS A 108 -9.60 15.05 6.05
C CYS A 108 -10.05 16.33 6.79
N ILE A 109 -9.45 16.61 7.94
CA ILE A 109 -9.80 17.76 8.78
C ILE A 109 -9.49 19.11 8.12
N ALA A 110 -8.50 19.16 7.22
CA ALA A 110 -8.24 20.36 6.41
C ALA A 110 -9.43 20.70 5.48
N ARG A 111 -10.13 19.69 4.95
CA ARG A 111 -11.37 19.92 4.19
C ARG A 111 -12.54 20.39 5.06
N ARG A 112 -12.42 20.26 6.38
CA ARG A 112 -13.39 20.73 7.38
C ARG A 112 -13.00 22.07 8.01
N GLY A 113 -11.99 22.76 7.47
CA GLY A 113 -11.59 24.10 7.93
C GLY A 113 -10.58 24.12 9.08
N VAL A 114 -9.98 22.97 9.44
CA VAL A 114 -8.95 22.90 10.49
C VAL A 114 -7.56 22.87 9.86
N GLU A 115 -6.64 23.73 10.32
CA GLU A 115 -5.27 23.77 9.79
C GLU A 115 -4.54 22.44 10.07
N CYS A 116 -4.19 21.73 8.99
CA CYS A 116 -3.49 20.44 9.08
C CYS A 116 -2.74 20.18 7.78
N ARG A 117 -1.41 20.08 7.86
CA ARG A 117 -0.54 19.78 6.69
C ARG A 117 0.36 18.56 6.88
N VAL A 118 0.16 17.82 7.96
CA VAL A 118 1.07 16.76 8.41
C VAL A 118 1.38 15.74 7.30
N CYS A 119 0.39 15.29 6.52
CA CYS A 119 0.63 14.31 5.47
C CYS A 119 1.51 14.86 4.32
N GLY A 120 1.46 16.17 4.04
CA GLY A 120 2.32 16.83 3.06
C GLY A 120 3.72 17.09 3.60
N GLU A 121 3.84 17.43 4.88
CA GLU A 121 5.14 17.63 5.57
C GLU A 121 5.94 16.33 5.63
N GLN A 122 5.26 15.20 5.84
CA GLN A 122 5.86 13.87 5.87
C GLN A 122 6.13 13.31 4.47
N CYS A 123 5.52 13.88 3.42
CA CYS A 123 5.71 13.43 2.05
C CYS A 123 6.99 14.04 1.45
N GLY A 124 8.13 13.38 1.64
CA GLY A 124 9.42 13.80 1.07
C GLY A 124 9.43 13.94 -0.45
N GLU A 125 8.56 13.21 -1.15
CA GLU A 125 8.39 13.26 -2.62
C GLU A 125 7.49 14.40 -3.10
N ARG A 126 6.85 15.12 -2.17
CA ARG A 126 5.98 16.28 -2.46
C ARG A 126 4.82 15.97 -3.41
N VAL A 127 4.30 14.74 -3.33
CA VAL A 127 3.08 14.28 -4.01
C VAL A 127 1.86 14.91 -3.36
N LEU A 128 1.81 14.95 -2.03
CA LEU A 128 0.78 15.63 -1.27
C LEU A 128 1.17 17.11 -1.10
N ARG A 129 0.39 18.00 -1.71
CA ARG A 129 0.61 19.45 -1.67
C ARG A 129 -0.57 20.14 -1.02
N PHE A 130 -0.37 21.40 -0.64
CA PHE A 130 -1.39 22.19 0.04
C PHE A 130 -1.58 23.51 -0.67
N ARG A 131 -2.76 23.69 -1.27
CA ARG A 131 -3.11 24.91 -1.99
C ARG A 131 -3.68 25.93 -1.02
N LEU A 132 -3.03 27.08 -0.92
CA LEU A 132 -3.51 28.20 -0.13
C LEU A 132 -4.86 28.71 -0.69
N ARG A 133 -5.75 29.13 0.20
CA ARG A 133 -7.03 29.76 -0.15
C ARG A 133 -7.19 31.06 0.63
N ALA A 134 -7.66 32.10 -0.03
CA ALA A 134 -7.99 33.35 0.65
C ALA A 134 -9.10 33.10 1.68
N GLY A 135 -8.90 33.60 2.90
CA GLY A 135 -9.89 33.49 3.98
C GLY A 135 -10.12 32.09 4.54
N GLY A 136 -9.22 31.13 4.31
CA GLY A 136 -9.37 29.77 4.83
C GLY A 136 -8.06 29.01 4.97
N VAL A 137 -8.17 27.77 5.44
CA VAL A 137 -7.01 26.85 5.57
C VAL A 137 -6.54 26.36 4.21
N ALA A 138 -5.27 25.98 4.14
CA ALA A 138 -4.74 25.36 2.93
C ALA A 138 -5.40 23.98 2.71
N LEU A 139 -5.86 23.73 1.49
CA LEU A 139 -6.50 22.45 1.17
C LEU A 139 -5.52 21.48 0.54
N PRO A 140 -5.58 20.19 0.90
CA PRO A 140 -4.70 19.20 0.34
C PRO A 140 -5.08 18.88 -1.11
N GLU A 141 -4.06 18.69 -1.95
CA GLU A 141 -4.15 18.27 -3.34
C GLU A 141 -3.11 17.18 -3.62
N VAL A 142 -3.45 16.22 -4.48
CA VAL A 142 -2.51 15.21 -4.97
C VAL A 142 -1.90 15.74 -6.27
N GLY A 143 -0.61 16.03 -6.24
CA GLY A 143 0.15 16.49 -7.39
C GLY A 143 0.53 15.37 -8.35
N ALA A 144 1.11 15.74 -9.49
CA ALA A 144 1.54 14.80 -10.53
C ALA A 144 2.91 14.13 -10.27
N ALA A 145 3.55 14.42 -9.13
CA ALA A 145 4.81 13.79 -8.78
C ALA A 145 4.60 12.28 -8.54
N PRO A 146 5.56 11.41 -8.93
CA PRO A 146 5.43 9.99 -8.73
C PRO A 146 5.47 9.64 -7.24
N CYS A 147 4.47 8.93 -6.75
CA CYS A 147 4.48 8.35 -5.41
C CYS A 147 5.25 7.03 -5.41
N SER A 148 6.20 6.86 -4.49
CA SER A 148 6.84 5.56 -4.23
C SER A 148 5.97 4.62 -3.43
N GLY A 149 4.93 5.12 -2.75
CA GLY A 149 4.09 4.33 -1.85
C GLY A 149 4.78 3.95 -0.54
N CYS A 150 5.71 4.76 -0.04
CA CYS A 150 6.41 4.50 1.22
C CYS A 150 5.49 4.48 2.45
N GLY A 151 4.33 5.15 2.40
CA GLY A 151 3.36 5.19 3.49
C GLY A 151 3.64 6.23 4.59
N ALA A 152 4.70 7.05 4.47
CA ALA A 152 5.08 8.12 5.41
C ALA A 152 3.91 8.99 5.87
N CYS A 153 2.97 9.26 4.97
CA CYS A 153 1.84 10.14 5.17
C CYS A 153 0.64 9.51 5.89
N VAL A 154 0.65 8.18 6.11
CA VAL A 154 -0.50 7.42 6.64
C VAL A 154 -0.56 7.50 8.16
N ALA A 155 0.43 6.96 8.88
CA ALA A 155 0.43 6.95 10.35
C ALA A 155 0.24 8.34 11.01
N PRO A 156 0.84 9.43 10.49
CA PRO A 156 0.68 10.76 11.08
C PRO A 156 -0.69 11.40 10.85
N CYS A 157 -1.54 10.83 9.99
CA CYS A 157 -2.86 11.40 9.69
C CYS A 157 -3.83 11.18 10.87
N PRO A 158 -4.29 12.25 11.57
CA PRO A 158 -5.06 12.12 12.80
C PRO A 158 -6.45 11.51 12.59
N THR A 159 -6.99 11.56 11.37
CA THR A 159 -8.30 10.99 11.03
C THR A 159 -8.21 9.76 10.12
N GLY A 160 -7.01 9.27 9.82
CA GLY A 160 -6.84 8.15 8.89
C GLY A 160 -7.35 8.44 7.47
N ALA A 161 -7.49 9.72 7.10
CA ALA A 161 -8.02 10.14 5.81
C ALA A 161 -7.05 10.00 4.64
N VAL A 162 -5.82 9.53 4.86
CA VAL A 162 -4.82 9.32 3.80
C VAL A 162 -4.62 7.83 3.60
N GLU A 163 -4.77 7.38 2.35
CA GLU A 163 -4.61 5.98 1.98
C GLU A 163 -3.56 5.85 0.87
N VAL A 164 -2.77 4.78 0.95
CA VAL A 164 -1.83 4.38 -0.10
C VAL A 164 -2.26 3.03 -0.64
N THR A 165 -2.66 3.01 -1.91
CA THR A 165 -3.01 1.79 -2.64
C THR A 165 -1.77 1.29 -3.39
N LEU A 166 -1.46 0.01 -3.21
CA LEU A 166 -0.31 -0.64 -3.84
C LEU A 166 -0.79 -1.68 -4.85
N THR A 167 -0.11 -1.78 -5.98
CA THR A 167 -0.36 -2.81 -7.00
C THR A 167 0.98 -3.41 -7.44
N PRO A 168 1.11 -4.74 -7.56
CA PRO A 168 2.31 -5.37 -8.11
C PRO A 168 2.67 -4.82 -9.50
N LEU A 169 3.96 -4.86 -9.86
CA LEU A 169 4.42 -4.29 -11.14
C LEU A 169 3.97 -5.06 -12.39
N ASP A 170 3.66 -6.35 -12.27
CA ASP A 170 3.36 -7.23 -13.40
C ASP A 170 1.87 -7.56 -13.54
N GLU A 171 0.99 -6.91 -12.75
CA GLU A 171 -0.45 -7.09 -12.86
C GLU A 171 -0.97 -6.26 -14.05
N HIS A 172 -1.14 -6.92 -15.20
CA HIS A 172 -1.94 -6.36 -16.29
C HIS A 172 -3.36 -6.14 -15.75
N PRO A 173 -3.91 -4.91 -15.82
CA PRO A 173 -5.30 -4.70 -15.47
C PRO A 173 -6.13 -5.53 -16.45
N SER A 174 -6.80 -6.56 -15.93
CA SER A 174 -7.82 -7.27 -16.69
C SER A 174 -8.90 -6.24 -17.00
N GLN A 175 -8.90 -5.72 -18.22
CA GLN A 175 -10.01 -4.92 -18.73
C GLN A 175 -11.25 -5.79 -18.62
N GLU A 176 -12.22 -5.36 -17.80
CA GLU A 176 -13.58 -5.86 -17.85
C GLU A 176 -14.12 -5.54 -19.24
N VAL A 177 -14.08 -6.53 -20.13
CA VAL A 177 -14.82 -6.52 -21.39
C VAL A 177 -16.30 -6.63 -21.01
N ILE A 178 -16.97 -5.47 -20.93
CA ILE A 178 -18.42 -5.39 -20.96
C ILE A 178 -18.83 -5.82 -22.39
N SER A 179 -19.16 -7.10 -22.54
CA SER A 179 -19.83 -7.61 -23.74
C SER A 179 -21.23 -6.99 -23.78
N SER A 180 -21.47 -6.12 -24.75
CA SER A 180 -22.81 -5.76 -25.23
C SER A 180 -23.20 -6.66 -26.39
#